data_AF-A0A1M7AG80-F1
#
_entry.id   AF-A0A1M7AG80-F1
#
_cell.length_a   1.000
_cell.length_b   1.000
_cell.length_c   1.000
_cell.angle_alpha   90.00
_cell.angle_beta   90.00
_cell.angle_gamma   90.00
#
_symmetry.space_group_name_H-M   'P 1'
#
loop_
_entity.id
_entity.type
_entity.pdbx_description
1 polymer ?
#
loop_
_entity_poly.entity_id
_entity_poly.type
_entity_poly.pdbx_seq_one_letter_code
_entity_poly.pdbx_strand_id
1 'polypeptide(L)'
;MPFGGPSFMLEFVTDGIYGEKVFNIYNIPYDNLYAIWINRFIGLVFWTSIFINVGLLLFKKINIKTKGKISLISLIILLLIIFAPKIF
;
A
#
# COMPACT_ATOMS: atom_id res chain seq x y z
N MET A 1 0.05 -21.47 15.78
CA MET A 1 -0.72 -20.81 14.71
C MET A 1 -2.02 -20.34 15.31
N PRO A 2 -2.45 -19.09 15.10
CA PRO A 2 -3.87 -18.96 14.85
C PRO A 2 -4.18 -17.93 13.75
N PHE A 3 -4.62 -18.47 12.62
CA PHE A 3 -5.66 -17.93 11.74
C PHE A 3 -5.89 -16.42 11.78
N GLY A 4 -5.18 -15.69 10.90
CA GLY A 4 -5.74 -15.18 9.64
C GLY A 4 -7.20 -14.69 9.64
N GLY A 5 -7.66 -14.06 10.71
CA GLY A 5 -8.98 -13.44 10.78
C GLY A 5 -8.99 -12.02 10.17
N PRO A 6 -10.17 -11.42 9.98
CA PRO A 6 -10.31 -10.06 9.46
C PRO A 6 -9.51 -9.01 10.25
N SER A 7 -9.35 -9.21 11.56
CA SER A 7 -8.55 -8.39 12.46
C SER A 7 -7.04 -8.43 12.15
N PHE A 8 -6.52 -9.58 11.73
CA PHE A 8 -5.12 -9.75 11.34
C PHE A 8 -4.82 -9.06 10.00
N MET A 9 -5.79 -9.10 9.08
CA MET A 9 -5.74 -8.30 7.85
C MET A 9 -5.77 -6.80 8.18
N LEU A 10 -6.50 -6.40 9.22
CA LEU A 10 -6.57 -5.03 9.69
C LEU A 10 -5.23 -4.56 10.27
N GLU A 11 -4.53 -5.42 11.04
CA GLU A 11 -3.15 -5.15 11.49
C GLU A 11 -2.20 -4.89 10.31
N PHE A 12 -2.26 -5.71 9.26
CA PHE A 12 -1.49 -5.47 8.01
C PHE A 12 -1.88 -4.17 7.29
N VAL A 13 -3.13 -3.74 7.41
CA VAL A 13 -3.59 -2.46 6.85
C VAL A 13 -3.08 -1.29 7.71
N THR A 14 -3.07 -1.45 9.03
CA THR A 14 -2.77 -0.38 9.98
C THR A 14 -1.29 -0.21 10.28
N ASP A 15 -0.46 -1.26 10.18
CA ASP A 15 0.97 -1.18 10.48
C ASP A 15 1.84 -0.82 9.27
N GLY A 16 1.23 -0.74 8.09
CA GLY A 16 1.92 -0.42 6.83
C GLY A 16 2.37 -1.68 6.09
N ILE A 17 3.13 -1.47 5.01
CA ILE A 17 3.53 -2.54 4.08
C ILE A 17 5.00 -2.94 4.20
N TYR A 18 5.83 -2.10 4.81
CA TYR A 18 7.22 -2.46 5.10
C TYR A 18 7.31 -3.15 6.45
N GLY A 19 7.89 -4.35 6.47
CA GLY A 19 8.28 -5.01 7.71
C GLY A 19 9.60 -4.47 8.24
N GLU A 20 9.90 -4.75 9.51
CA GLU A 20 11.15 -4.39 10.19
C GLU A 20 12.41 -4.74 9.39
N LYS A 21 12.39 -5.84 8.63
CA LYS A 21 13.48 -6.25 7.74
C LYS A 21 13.82 -5.20 6.67
N VAL A 22 12.82 -4.51 6.13
CA VAL A 22 13.02 -3.48 5.10
C VAL A 22 13.70 -2.27 5.73
N PHE A 23 13.25 -1.83 6.90
CA PHE A 23 13.87 -0.73 7.64
C PHE A 23 15.34 -1.03 7.99
N ASN A 24 15.65 -2.26 8.40
CA ASN A 24 17.02 -2.69 8.66
C ASN A 24 17.90 -2.71 7.39
N ILE A 25 17.37 -3.09 6.23
CA ILE A 25 18.12 -3.06 4.96
C ILE A 25 18.52 -1.63 4.59
N TYR A 26 17.65 -0.66 4.84
CA TYR A 26 17.90 0.75 4.54
C TYR A 26 18.51 1.51 5.72
N ASN A 27 18.87 0.80 6.80
CA ASN A 27 19.48 1.38 8.01
C ASN A 27 18.64 2.50 8.64
N ILE A 28 17.32 2.45 8.46
CA ILE A 28 16.35 3.40 9.00
C ILE A 28 15.97 2.89 10.40
N PRO A 29 16.10 3.71 11.47
CA PRO A 29 15.74 3.28 12.81
C PRO A 29 14.23 2.98 12.88
N TYR A 30 13.88 1.70 13.11
CA TYR A 30 12.49 1.22 13.14
C TYR A 30 11.69 1.85 14.29
N ASP A 31 12.35 2.19 15.40
CA ASP A 31 11.74 2.86 16.56
C ASP A 31 11.45 4.35 16.33
N ASN A 32 11.78 4.90 15.16
CA ASN A 32 11.45 6.27 14.83
C ASN A 32 9.94 6.38 14.52
N LEU A 33 9.21 7.08 15.39
CA LEU A 33 7.79 7.39 15.20
C LEU A 33 7.48 7.94 13.81
N TYR A 34 8.40 8.74 13.23
CA TYR A 34 8.24 9.29 11.88
C TYR A 34 8.29 8.22 10.79
N ALA A 35 9.19 7.24 10.91
CA ALA A 35 9.33 6.13 9.96
C ALA A 35 8.12 5.18 10.02
N ILE A 36 7.64 4.89 11.22
CA ILE A 36 6.41 4.12 11.43
C ILE A 36 5.21 4.84 10.81
N TRP A 37 5.08 6.15 11.03
CA TRP A 37 3.97 6.93 10.49
C TRP A 37 3.96 6.97 8.96
N ILE A 38 5.14 7.14 8.34
CA ILE A 38 5.30 7.05 6.88
C ILE A 38 4.92 5.68 6.36
N ASN A 39 5.33 4.60 7.03
CA ASN A 39 4.98 3.24 6.63
C ASN A 39 3.47 3.01 6.62
N ARG A 40 2.79 3.47 7.67
CA ARG A 40 1.34 3.40 7.80
C ARG A 40 0.64 4.20 6.71
N PHE A 41 1.12 5.40 6.42
CA PHE A 41 0.60 6.23 5.33
C PHE A 41 0.76 5.53 3.97
N ILE A 42 1.94 4.96 3.71
CA ILE A 42 2.22 4.21 2.48
C ILE A 42 1.31 2.98 2.35
N GLY A 43 1.07 2.24 3.44
CA GLY A 43 0.09 1.15 3.47
C GLY A 43 -1.33 1.60 3.18
N LEU A 44 -1.76 2.72 3.74
CA LEU A 44 -3.07 3.30 3.48
C LEU A 44 -3.25 3.63 1.99
N VAL A 45 -2.24 4.25 1.37
CA VAL A 45 -2.25 4.56 -0.07
C VAL A 45 -2.31 3.28 -0.92
N PHE A 46 -1.54 2.26 -0.57
CA PHE A 46 -1.55 0.96 -1.25
C PHE A 46 -2.94 0.30 -1.22
N TRP A 47 -3.53 0.17 -0.04
CA TRP A 47 -4.86 -0.45 0.10
C TRP A 47 -5.94 0.35 -0.61
N THR A 48 -5.89 1.69 -0.53
CA THR A 48 -6.83 2.57 -1.24
C THR A 48 -6.71 2.39 -2.75
N SER A 49 -5.49 2.24 -3.28
CA SER A 49 -5.27 1.97 -4.71
C SER A 49 -5.87 0.64 -5.16
N ILE A 50 -5.76 -0.40 -4.34
CA ILE A 50 -6.41 -1.70 -4.59
C ILE A 50 -7.93 -1.54 -4.58
N PHE A 51 -8.49 -0.89 -3.56
CA PHE A 51 -9.94 -0.66 -3.46
C PHE A 51 -10.49 0.12 -4.66
N ILE A 52 -9.76 1.12 -5.15
CA ILE A 52 -10.13 1.88 -6.36
C ILE A 52 -10.17 0.96 -7.59
N ASN A 53 -9.15 0.10 -7.78
CA ASN A 53 -9.13 -0.84 -8.91
C ASN A 53 -10.26 -1.88 -8.82
N VAL A 54 -10.51 -2.43 -7.63
CA VAL A 54 -11.62 -3.38 -7.41
C VAL A 54 -12.96 -2.68 -7.65
N GLY A 55 -13.13 -1.45 -7.16
CA GLY A 55 -14.33 -0.64 -7.43
C GLY A 55 -14.54 -0.40 -8.93
N LEU A 56 -13.49 -0.05 -9.68
CA LEU A 56 -13.55 0.16 -11.12
C LEU A 56 -14.01 -1.09 -11.90
N LEU A 57 -13.73 -2.29 -11.40
CA LEU A 57 -14.23 -3.55 -11.98
C LEU A 57 -15.75 -3.67 -11.85
N LEU A 58 -16.30 -3.28 -10.69
CA LEU A 58 -17.75 -3.37 -10.41
C LEU A 58 -18.56 -2.33 -11.21
N PHE A 59 -18.00 -1.16 -11.48
CA PHE A 59 -18.71 -0.11 -12.22
C PHE A 59 -18.68 -0.33 -13.74
N LYS A 60 -19.63 -1.11 -14.28
CA LYS A 60 -19.79 -1.36 -15.73
C LYS A 60 -20.05 -0.10 -16.57
N LYS A 61 -20.56 0.98 -15.98
CA LYS A 61 -20.95 2.22 -16.69
C LYS A 61 -19.77 3.11 -17.12
N ILE A 62 -18.56 2.89 -16.61
CA ILE A 62 -17.41 3.75 -16.92
C ILE A 62 -16.75 3.32 -18.22
N ASN A 63 -16.39 4.28 -19.08
CA ASN A 63 -15.67 4.04 -20.33
C ASN A 63 -14.35 3.29 -20.08
N ILE A 64 -14.11 2.23 -20.86
CA ILE A 64 -12.92 1.38 -20.76
C ILE A 64 -11.61 2.20 -20.84
N LYS A 65 -11.57 3.25 -21.67
CA LYS A 65 -10.40 4.13 -21.82
C LYS A 65 -10.12 4.90 -20.53
N THR A 66 -11.17 5.36 -19.83
CA THR A 66 -11.04 6.08 -18.56
C THR A 66 -10.64 5.13 -17.43
N LYS A 67 -11.18 3.91 -17.39
CA LYS A 67 -10.75 2.87 -16.45
C LYS A 67 -9.27 2.56 -16.58
N GLY A 68 -8.79 2.40 -17.82
CA GLY A 68 -7.38 2.15 -18.11
C GLY A 68 -6.46 3.25 -17.57
N LYS A 69 -6.84 4.53 -17.73
CA LYS A 69 -6.05 5.66 -17.19
C LYS A 69 -5.96 5.63 -15.66
N ILE A 70 -7.07 5.37 -14.97
CA ILE A 70 -7.08 5.34 -13.50
C ILE A 70 -6.28 4.13 -12.97
N SER A 71 -6.39 3.00 -13.66
CA SER A 71 -5.60 1.81 -13.35
C SER A 71 -4.10 2.03 -13.59
N LEU A 72 -3.71 2.75 -14.65
CA LEU A 72 -2.32 3.15 -14.89
C LEU A 72 -1.76 4.06 -13.79
N ILE A 73 -2.54 5.06 -13.37
CA ILE A 73 -2.15 5.95 -12.25
C ILE A 73 -1.94 5.13 -10.97
N SER A 74 -2.85 4.19 -10.70
CA SER A 74 -2.75 3.28 -9.57
C SER A 74 -1.48 2.43 -9.64
N LEU A 75 -1.14 1.92 -10.82
CA LEU A 75 0.07 1.14 -11.04
C LEU A 75 1.33 1.97 -10.79
N ILE A 76 1.38 3.23 -11.24
CA ILE A 76 2.50 4.14 -10.98
C ILE A 76 2.67 4.39 -9.48
N ILE A 77 1.57 4.62 -8.76
CA ILE A 77 1.58 4.80 -7.31
C ILE A 77 2.12 3.55 -6.61
N LEU A 78 1.67 2.36 -7.01
CA LEU A 78 2.16 1.08 -6.47
C LEU A 78 3.66 0.88 -6.74
N LEU A 79 4.15 1.27 -7.93
CA LEU A 79 5.56 1.21 -8.28
C LEU A 79 6.38 2.15 -7.37
N LEU A 80 5.93 3.41 -7.22
CA LEU A 80 6.58 4.39 -6.35
C LEU A 80 6.65 3.90 -4.90
N ILE A 81 5.59 3.26 -4.42
CA ILE A 81 5.58 2.62 -3.11
C ILE A 81 6.71 1.59 -3.07
N ILE A 82 6.74 0.57 -3.93
CA ILE A 82 7.78 -0.49 -3.90
C ILE A 82 9.21 0.07 -3.90
N PHE A 83 9.46 1.17 -4.61
CA PHE A 83 10.78 1.83 -4.66
C PHE A 83 11.03 2.88 -3.57
N ALA A 84 10.00 3.34 -2.85
CA ALA A 84 10.11 4.35 -1.80
C ALA A 84 11.17 4.05 -0.72
N PRO A 85 11.28 2.82 -0.17
CA PRO A 85 12.25 2.57 0.89
C PRO A 85 13.69 2.64 0.38
N LYS A 86 13.93 2.56 -0.95
CA LYS A 86 15.24 2.76 -1.57
C LYS A 86 15.66 4.23 -1.67
N ILE A 87 14.71 5.15 -1.53
CA ILE A 87 14.94 6.60 -1.68
C ILE A 87 15.19 7.26 -0.32
N PHE A 88 14.75 6.63 0.78
CA PHE A 88 14.99 7.05 2.15
C PHE A 88 16.37 6.61 2.67
#